data_AF-A0A7C5ALF3-F1
#
_entry.id   AF-A0A7C5ALF3-F1
#
_cell.length_a   1.000
_cell.length_b   1.000
_cell.length_c   1.000
_cell.angle_alpha   90.00
_cell.angle_beta   90.00
_cell.angle_gamma   90.00
#
_symmetry.space_group_name_H-M   'P 1'
#
loop_
_entity.id
_entity.type
_entity.pdbx_description
1 polymer ?
#
loop_
_entity_poly.entity_id
_entity_poly.type
_entity_poly.pdbx_seq_one_letter_code
_entity_poly.pdbx_strand_id
1 'polypeptide(L)' 'MSKGTETCRVIVFKPYPLRVGDRIFIQGGPWAGDWEIIAVGERKIRLRCPISHKEIERERFFYLVEERDQEIWPQRH' A
#
# COMPACT_ATOMS: atom_id res chain seq x y z
N MET A 1 -16.68 -38.75 -9.21
CA MET A 1 -16.66 -37.91 -10.42
C MET A 1 -15.80 -36.69 -10.13
N SER A 2 -14.56 -36.67 -10.59
CA SER A 2 -13.64 -35.54 -10.44
C SER A 2 -14.09 -34.41 -11.36
N LYS A 3 -14.42 -33.24 -10.80
CA LYS A 3 -14.70 -32.03 -11.60
C LYS A 3 -13.48 -31.77 -12.49
N GLY A 4 -13.68 -31.83 -13.81
CA GLY A 4 -12.64 -31.49 -14.78
C GLY A 4 -12.19 -30.05 -14.58
N THR A 5 -10.89 -29.81 -14.72
CA THR A 5 -10.31 -28.48 -14.62
C THR A 5 -10.80 -27.64 -15.80
N GLU A 6 -11.70 -26.70 -15.54
CA GLU A 6 -12.21 -25.76 -16.55
C GLU A 6 -11.26 -24.57 -16.68
N THR A 7 -10.86 -24.23 -17.91
CA THR A 7 -10.04 -23.05 -18.18
C THR A 7 -10.90 -21.80 -18.13
N CYS A 8 -10.76 -20.99 -17.09
CA CYS A 8 -11.44 -19.71 -16.93
C CYS A 8 -10.44 -18.56 -16.79
N ARG A 9 -10.90 -17.33 -17.04
CA ARG A 9 -10.11 -16.13 -16.78
C ARG A 9 -9.97 -15.93 -15.28
N VAL A 10 -8.75 -16.03 -14.75
CA VAL A 10 -8.43 -15.76 -13.34
C VAL A 10 -7.68 -14.44 -13.24
N ILE A 11 -8.15 -13.54 -12.37
CA ILE A 11 -7.43 -12.30 -12.02
C ILE A 11 -6.84 -12.49 -10.62
N VAL A 12 -5.53 -12.34 -10.51
CA VAL A 12 -4.79 -12.56 -9.27
C VAL A 12 -4.29 -11.22 -8.75
N PHE A 13 -4.59 -10.94 -7.48
CA PHE A 13 -4.11 -9.77 -6.77
C PHE A 13 -3.20 -10.23 -5.64
N LYS A 14 -2.06 -9.56 -5.49
CA LYS A 14 -1.15 -9.74 -4.36
C LYS A 14 -0.79 -8.36 -3.81
N PRO A 15 -0.91 -8.12 -2.50
CA PRO A 15 -0.46 -6.86 -1.91
C PRO A 15 1.02 -6.63 -2.22
N TYR A 16 1.37 -5.37 -2.46
CA TYR A 16 2.75 -4.95 -2.65
C TYR A 16 3.57 -5.24 -1.37
N PRO A 17 4.81 -5.75 -1.51
CA PRO A 17 5.64 -6.14 -0.37
C PRO A 17 6.28 -4.92 0.32
N LEU A 18 5.45 -4.09 0.95
CA LEU A 18 5.87 -2.92 1.74
C LEU A 18 6.92 -3.28 2.79
N ARG A 19 7.81 -2.33 3.06
CA ARG A 19 8.87 -2.39 4.07
C ARG A 19 8.78 -1.19 5.00
N VAL A 20 9.27 -1.37 6.23
CA VAL A 20 9.42 -0.25 7.16
C VAL A 20 10.41 0.75 6.58
N GLY A 21 10.05 2.04 6.62
CA GLY A 21 10.80 3.13 6.03
C GLY A 21 10.37 3.53 4.61
N ASP A 22 9.52 2.74 3.95
CA ASP A 22 8.98 3.11 2.64
C ASP A 22 8.18 4.42 2.76
N ARG A 23 8.43 5.31 1.80
CA ARG A 23 7.68 6.56 1.60
C ARG A 23 6.67 6.31 0.49
N ILE A 24 5.39 6.38 0.84
CA ILE A 24 4.31 6.10 -0.10
C ILE A 24 3.43 7.32 -0.29
N PHE A 25 2.86 7.41 -1.48
CA PHE A 25 1.73 8.28 -1.79
C PHE A 25 0.51 7.40 -2.08
N ILE A 26 -0.57 7.61 -1.35
CA ILE A 26 -1.84 6.92 -1.59
C ILE A 26 -2.65 7.77 -2.57
N GLN A 27 -2.98 7.21 -3.73
CA GLN A 27 -3.81 7.88 -4.71
C GLN A 27 -5.31 7.66 -4.40
N GLY A 28 -6.01 8.75 -4.08
CA GLY A 28 -7.47 8.75 -3.89
C GLY A 28 -7.97 8.17 -2.57
N GLY A 29 -9.28 8.27 -2.35
CA GLY A 29 -9.94 7.83 -1.12
C GLY A 29 -9.65 8.70 0.11
N PRO A 30 -10.15 8.32 1.30
CA PRO A 30 -10.06 9.12 2.52
C PRO A 30 -8.64 9.18 3.13
N TRP A 31 -7.72 8.35 2.64
CA TRP A 31 -6.33 8.30 3.10
C TRP A 31 -5.35 8.81 2.05
N ALA A 32 -5.86 9.49 1.01
CA ALA A 32 -5.02 10.06 -0.04
C ALA A 32 -3.94 10.97 0.55
N GLY A 33 -2.74 10.91 -0.03
CA GLY A 33 -1.59 11.69 0.39
C GLY A 33 -0.43 10.85 0.90
N ASP A 34 0.51 11.54 1.55
CA ASP A 34 1.81 11.01 1.91
C ASP A 34 1.82 10.27 3.25
N TRP A 35 2.45 9.09 3.26
CA TRP A 35 2.62 8.28 4.45
C TRP A 35 3.97 7.58 4.48
N GLU A 36 4.53 7.44 5.67
CA GLU A 36 5.68 6.59 5.93
C GLU A 36 5.22 5.26 6.54
N ILE A 37 5.73 4.14 6.04
CA ILE A 37 5.51 2.83 6.64
C ILE A 37 6.36 2.70 7.90
N ILE A 38 5.72 2.61 9.08
CA ILE A 38 6.42 2.48 10.37
C ILE A 38 6.32 1.08 10.98
N ALA A 39 5.38 0.25 10.52
CA ALA A 39 5.34 -1.18 10.84
C ALA A 39 4.60 -1.98 9.76
N VAL A 40 5.04 -3.21 9.51
CA VAL A 40 4.39 -4.14 8.57
C VAL A 40 4.10 -5.44 9.30
N GLY A 41 2.81 -5.75 9.46
CA GLY A 41 2.32 -7.04 9.94
C GLY A 41 1.81 -7.91 8.79
N GLU A 42 1.26 -9.07 9.16
CA GLU A 42 0.66 -10.00 8.19
C GLU A 42 -0.59 -9.40 7.53
N ARG A 43 -1.50 -8.83 8.34
CA ARG A 43 -2.77 -8.25 7.88
C ARG A 43 -2.84 -6.74 7.96
N LYS A 44 -2.08 -6.15 8.88
CA LYS A 44 -2.11 -4.72 9.19
C LYS A 44 -0.78 -4.05 8.88
N ILE A 45 -0.83 -2.77 8.58
CA ILE A 45 0.33 -1.89 8.55
C ILE A 45 0.09 -0.68 9.43
N ARG A 46 1.17 -0.09 9.94
CA ARG A 46 1.13 1.21 10.61
C ARG A 46 1.78 2.26 9.71
N LEU A 47 1.09 3.38 9.61
CA LEU A 47 1.45 4.53 8.80
C LEU A 47 1.66 5.74 9.68
N ARG A 48 2.62 6.59 9.33
CA ARG A 48 2.83 7.91 9.93
C ARG A 48 2.68 9.00 8.88
N CYS A 49 1.83 9.97 9.14
CA CYS A 49 1.77 11.18 8.32
C CYS A 49 3.06 11.99 8.56
N PRO A 50 3.84 12.33 7.52
CA PRO A 50 5.10 13.04 7.68
C PRO A 50 4.92 14.52 8.11
N ILE A 51 3.72 15.08 7.92
CA ILE A 51 3.41 16.49 8.25
C ILE A 51 2.87 16.61 9.67
N SER A 52 1.81 15.85 9.99
CA SER A 52 1.13 15.94 11.29
C SER A 52 1.69 14.99 12.35
N HIS A 53 2.58 14.08 11.97
CA HIS A 53 3.08 12.96 12.78
C HIS A 53 1.99 12.01 13.31
N LYS A 54 0.75 12.15 12.83
CA LYS A 54 -0.35 11.26 13.19
C LYS A 54 -0.04 9.84 12.72
N GLU A 55 -0.21 8.89 13.63
CA GLU A 55 -0.08 7.47 13.35
C GLU A 55 -1.43 6.80 13.22
N ILE A 56 -1.56 5.89 12.27
CA ILE A 56 -2.77 5.10 12.04
C ILE A 56 -2.40 3.65 11.70
N GLU A 57 -3.32 2.73 11.99
CA GLU A 57 -3.22 1.34 11.56
C GLU A 57 -4.27 1.00 10.49
N ARG A 58 -3.88 0.36 9.40
CA ARG A 58 -4.75 0.02 8.26
C ARG A 58 -4.54 -1.41 7.78
N GLU A 59 -5.53 -1.94 7.06
CA GLU A 59 -5.38 -3.24 6.38
C GLU A 59 -4.30 -3.17 5.30
N ARG A 60 -3.58 -4.26 5.11
CA ARG A 60 -2.48 -4.40 4.14
C ARG A 60 -3.01 -4.68 2.73
N PHE A 61 -3.67 -3.69 2.14
CA PHE A 61 -4.21 -3.75 0.77
C PHE A 61 -3.65 -2.63 -0.12
N PHE A 62 -2.34 -2.63 -0.32
CA PHE A 62 -1.66 -1.70 -1.23
C PHE A 62 -1.27 -2.43 -2.50
N TYR A 63 -1.57 -1.84 -3.65
CA TYR A 63 -1.16 -2.33 -4.96
C TYR A 63 -0.35 -1.24 -5.63
N LEU A 64 0.83 -1.59 -6.12
CA LEU A 64 1.72 -0.64 -6.77
C LEU A 64 1.09 -0.17 -8.08
N VAL A 65 1.06 1.16 -8.26
CA VAL A 65 0.75 1.78 -9.55
C VAL A 65 2.05 2.05 -10.32
N GLU A 66 3.00 2.73 -9.67
CA GLU A 66 4.32 3.05 -10.22
C GLU A 66 5.34 3.33 -9.10
N GLU A 67 6.62 3.24 -9.43
CA GLU A 67 7.73 3.68 -8.57
C GLU A 67 8.37 4.93 -9.19
N ARG A 68 8.68 5.93 -8.37
CA ARG A 68 9.32 7.19 -8.80
C ARG A 68 10.60 7.40 -8.02
N ASP A 69 11.71 7.57 -8.73
CA ASP A 69 13.00 7.90 -8.13
C ASP A 69 13.17 9.42 -8.04
N GLN A 70 13.85 9.88 -6.98
CA GLN A 70 14.20 11.29 -6.76
C GLN A 70 13.01 12.27 -6.66
N GLU A 71 11.81 11.77 -6.35
CA GLU A 71 10.63 12.59 -6.11
C GLU A 71 10.77 13.41 -4.82
N ILE A 72 10.27 14.66 -4.84
CA ILE A 72 10.15 15.48 -3.62
C ILE A 72 9.00 14.92 -2.78
N TRP A 73 9.32 14.45 -1.57
CA TRP A 73 8.37 13.87 -0.63
C TRP A 73 8.65 14.36 0.81
N PRO A 74 7.63 14.71 1.61
CA PRO A 74 6.21 14.77 1.23
C PRO A 74 5.91 15.96 0.31
N GLN A 75 4.83 15.85 -0.46
CA GLN A 75 4.30 16.96 -1.23
C GLN A 75 3.80 18.05 -0.26
N ARG A 76 4.17 19.30 -0.54
CA ARG A 76 3.59 20.44 0.18
C ARG A 76 2.16 20.65 -0.32
N HIS A 77 1.17 20.29 0.49
CA HIS A 77 -0.22 20.66 0.29
C HIS A 77 -0.55 21.94 1.05
#